data_AF-A0A8G0F9S7-F1
#
_entry.id   AF-A0A8G0F9S7-F1
#
_cell.length_a   1.000
_cell.length_b   1.000
_cell.length_c   1.000
_cell.angle_alpha   90.00
_cell.angle_beta   90.00
_cell.angle_gamma   90.00
#
_symmetry.space_group_name_H-M   'P 1'
#
loop_
_entity.id
_entity.type
_entity.pdbx_description
1 polymer ?
#
loop_
_entity_poly.entity_id
_entity_poly.type
_entity_poly.pdbx_seq_one_letter_code
_entity_poly.pdbx_strand_id
1 'polypeptide(L)'
;MKKITIISLFLILPLKANIIPSISLPDKLSESKYSVRMLRIDARIDYRVETPEYKNVKFNDYFFLNENIKDLNDKNHVYDPEFYPITLWSCSYSREVYDVGEYGSHIQHIVFDKNKNIWVIDDDATKTNNKFKPSVLYNISSVNAQGFLIIDENISEMDKTIYEDDNIKKKFYFCMIDGSHALCGAGSLIRKIDNQLIDFTPYILKSLESMEIGVN
;
A
#
# COMPACT_ATOMS: atom_id res chain seq x y z
N MET A 1 52.38 24.27 -6.54
CA MET A 1 51.04 24.30 -5.88
C MET A 1 50.30 23.03 -6.28
N LYS A 2 50.14 22.07 -5.35
CA LYS A 2 49.40 20.81 -5.62
C LYS A 2 47.90 21.09 -5.52
N LYS A 3 47.16 20.86 -6.61
CA LYS A 3 45.69 20.88 -6.61
C LYS A 3 45.19 19.64 -5.87
N ILE A 4 44.53 19.84 -4.73
CA ILE A 4 43.79 18.80 -4.02
C ILE A 4 42.41 18.77 -4.66
N THR A 5 42.13 17.71 -5.42
CA THR A 5 40.78 17.43 -5.93
C THR A 5 39.99 16.80 -4.81
N ILE A 6 39.05 17.54 -4.22
CA ILE A 6 38.11 17.01 -3.23
C ILE A 6 37.06 16.22 -4.00
N ILE A 7 37.20 14.90 -4.03
CA ILE A 7 36.14 13.98 -4.49
C ILE A 7 35.12 13.91 -3.36
N SER A 8 34.03 14.65 -3.51
CA SER A 8 32.89 14.59 -2.59
C SER A 8 32.16 13.26 -2.83
N LEU A 9 32.53 12.24 -2.07
CA LEU A 9 31.89 10.94 -2.07
C LEU A 9 30.54 11.09 -1.37
N PHE A 10 29.46 11.34 -2.13
CA PHE A 10 28.10 11.20 -1.62
C PHE A 10 27.87 9.72 -1.30
N LEU A 11 28.04 9.35 -0.03
CA LEU A 11 27.53 8.10 0.53
C LEU A 11 26.00 8.16 0.43
N ILE A 12 25.44 7.66 -0.68
CA ILE A 12 24.02 7.33 -0.75
C ILE A 12 23.85 6.12 0.17
N LEU A 13 23.58 6.38 1.45
CA LEU A 13 23.06 5.35 2.32
C LEU A 13 21.76 4.87 1.67
N PRO A 14 21.61 3.57 1.34
CA PRO A 14 20.33 3.08 0.87
C PRO A 14 19.32 3.42 1.96
N LEU A 15 18.30 4.22 1.61
CA LEU A 15 17.15 4.39 2.49
C LEU A 15 16.64 2.97 2.75
N LYS A 16 16.79 2.49 3.99
CA LYS A 16 16.19 1.22 4.36
C LYS A 16 14.69 1.44 4.34
N ALA A 17 13.98 0.55 3.64
CA ALA A 17 12.53 0.50 3.73
C ALA A 17 12.13 0.34 5.21
N ASN A 18 11.06 1.03 5.60
CA ASN A 18 10.61 1.13 6.97
C ASN A 18 9.09 1.34 7.03
N ILE A 19 8.45 0.75 8.04
CA ILE A 19 7.02 0.90 8.31
C ILE A 19 6.85 1.36 9.75
N ILE A 20 6.07 2.44 9.94
CA ILE A 20 5.79 3.02 11.25
C ILE A 20 4.27 3.08 11.44
N PRO A 21 3.71 2.46 12.50
CA PRO A 21 4.40 1.68 13.51
C PRO A 21 4.91 0.33 12.98
N SER A 22 5.93 -0.23 13.65
CA SER A 22 6.45 -1.56 13.31
C SER A 22 5.40 -2.64 13.54
N ILE A 23 5.40 -3.68 12.70
CA ILE A 23 4.50 -4.83 12.82
C ILE A 23 5.25 -6.11 13.14
N SER A 24 4.62 -7.01 13.89
CA SER A 24 5.05 -8.40 13.96
C SER A 24 4.43 -9.18 12.82
N LEU A 25 5.27 -9.87 12.04
CA LEU A 25 4.78 -10.77 11.00
C LEU A 25 4.25 -12.06 11.64
N PRO A 26 3.14 -12.63 11.15
CA PRO A 26 2.68 -13.92 11.62
C PRO A 26 3.64 -15.02 11.17
N ASP A 27 3.84 -16.06 12.00
CA ASP A 27 4.78 -17.17 11.76
C ASP A 27 4.58 -17.89 10.41
N LYS A 28 3.36 -17.84 9.86
CA LYS A 28 3.01 -18.45 8.57
C LYS A 28 3.39 -17.60 7.36
N LEU A 29 3.70 -16.31 7.53
CA LEU A 29 4.16 -15.46 6.43
C LEU A 29 5.61 -15.82 6.12
N SER A 30 5.81 -16.52 5.00
CA SER A 30 7.16 -16.84 4.53
C SER A 30 7.74 -15.65 3.78
N GLU A 31 8.79 -15.03 4.33
CA GLU A 31 9.49 -13.91 3.69
C GLU A 31 10.04 -14.24 2.29
N SER A 32 10.23 -15.53 1.97
CA SER A 32 10.72 -15.98 0.67
C SER A 32 9.61 -16.28 -0.34
N LYS A 33 8.33 -16.20 0.05
CA LYS A 33 7.20 -16.56 -0.83
C LYS A 33 6.38 -15.34 -1.19
N TYR A 34 6.69 -14.79 -2.36
CA TYR A 34 6.03 -13.66 -2.98
C TYR A 34 6.07 -13.82 -4.50
N SER A 35 5.21 -13.08 -5.19
CA SER A 35 5.24 -12.96 -6.64
C SER A 35 5.83 -11.60 -7.00
N VAL A 36 6.93 -11.57 -7.76
CA VAL A 36 7.44 -10.29 -8.28
C VAL A 36 6.43 -9.76 -9.29
N ARG A 37 5.76 -8.65 -8.96
CA ARG A 37 4.77 -8.00 -9.80
C ARG A 37 5.38 -6.77 -10.46
N MET A 38 5.03 -6.58 -11.73
CA MET A 38 5.35 -5.39 -12.49
C MET A 38 4.04 -4.78 -12.98
N LEU A 39 3.68 -3.61 -12.44
CA LEU A 39 2.57 -2.81 -12.96
C LEU A 39 3.16 -1.90 -14.04
N ARG A 40 2.72 -2.12 -15.27
CA ARG A 40 3.13 -1.34 -16.43
C ARG A 40 2.08 -0.28 -16.74
N ILE A 41 2.50 0.75 -17.48
CA ILE A 41 1.63 1.86 -17.97
C ILE A 41 0.35 1.34 -18.66
N ASP A 42 0.41 0.17 -19.29
CA ASP A 42 -0.69 -0.45 -20.05
C ASP A 42 -1.57 -1.42 -19.23
N ALA A 43 -1.29 -1.62 -17.94
CA ALA A 43 -2.13 -2.44 -17.08
C ALA A 43 -3.50 -1.76 -16.87
N ARG A 44 -4.56 -2.58 -16.68
CA ARG A 44 -5.90 -2.08 -16.30
C ARG A 44 -5.86 -1.49 -14.90
N ILE A 45 -5.44 -0.24 -14.81
CA ILE A 45 -5.44 0.60 -13.63
C ILE A 45 -6.51 1.67 -13.85
N ASP A 46 -7.35 1.91 -12.85
CA ASP A 46 -8.35 2.97 -12.95
C ASP A 46 -7.65 4.32 -12.78
N TYR A 47 -7.53 5.05 -13.89
CA TYR A 47 -7.00 6.40 -13.89
C TYR A 47 -8.06 7.35 -13.34
N ARG A 48 -7.74 8.09 -12.27
CA ARG A 48 -8.50 9.31 -11.97
C ARG A 48 -8.23 10.32 -13.09
N VAL A 49 -9.28 11.02 -13.53
CA VAL A 49 -9.32 11.88 -14.73
C VAL A 49 -8.08 12.79 -14.81
N GLU A 50 -7.44 12.84 -15.99
CA GLU A 50 -6.25 13.68 -16.32
C GLU A 50 -4.94 13.38 -15.57
N THR A 51 -4.71 12.11 -15.19
CA THR A 51 -3.42 11.68 -14.63
C THR A 51 -2.36 11.43 -15.72
N PRO A 52 -1.07 11.75 -15.51
CA PRO A 52 -0.01 11.46 -16.48
C PRO A 52 0.21 9.95 -16.57
N GLU A 53 0.82 9.49 -17.66
CA GLU A 53 1.32 8.12 -17.75
C GLU A 53 2.14 7.78 -16.50
N TYR A 54 1.66 6.78 -15.75
CA TYR A 54 2.26 6.42 -14.48
C TYR A 54 3.54 5.61 -14.69
N LYS A 55 4.57 5.89 -13.89
CA LYS A 55 5.84 5.15 -13.97
C LYS A 55 5.65 3.64 -13.73
N ASN A 56 6.44 2.77 -14.38
CA ASN A 56 6.38 1.34 -14.06
C ASN A 56 6.66 1.11 -12.56
N VAL A 57 5.93 0.18 -11.97
CA VAL A 57 6.11 -0.22 -10.58
C VAL A 57 6.52 -1.66 -10.48
N LYS A 58 7.49 -1.95 -9.63
CA LYS A 58 7.90 -3.30 -9.27
C LYS A 58 7.78 -3.47 -7.77
N PHE A 59 7.24 -4.61 -7.34
CA PHE A 59 7.15 -4.96 -5.94
C PHE A 59 7.06 -6.47 -5.76
N ASN A 60 7.41 -6.94 -4.57
CA ASN A 60 7.18 -8.31 -4.15
C ASN A 60 5.76 -8.38 -3.61
N ASP A 61 4.83 -8.92 -4.38
CA ASP A 61 3.45 -9.06 -3.94
C ASP A 61 3.32 -10.31 -3.08
N TYR A 62 3.21 -10.10 -1.76
CA TYR A 62 3.00 -11.16 -0.80
C TYR A 62 1.52 -11.54 -0.76
N PHE A 63 1.26 -12.83 -0.67
CA PHE A 63 -0.08 -13.41 -0.74
C PHE A 63 -0.24 -14.56 0.23
N PHE A 64 -1.49 -14.87 0.55
CA PHE A 64 -1.78 -16.02 1.41
C PHE A 64 -1.57 -17.32 0.64
N LEU A 65 -0.77 -18.20 1.22
CA LEU A 65 -0.53 -19.53 0.67
C LEU A 65 -1.46 -20.54 1.29
N ASN A 66 -2.42 -20.95 0.48
CA ASN A 66 -3.24 -22.09 0.80
C ASN A 66 -2.46 -23.39 0.55
N GLU A 67 -2.54 -24.36 1.47
CA GLU A 67 -1.88 -25.67 1.38
C GLU A 67 -2.31 -26.46 0.13
N ASN A 68 -3.47 -26.11 -0.45
CA ASN A 68 -3.98 -26.67 -1.70
C ASN A 68 -3.31 -26.11 -2.97
N ILE A 69 -2.56 -25.00 -2.88
CA ILE A 69 -1.81 -24.43 -4.00
C ILE A 69 -0.42 -25.09 -4.06
N LYS A 70 -0.32 -26.17 -4.83
CA LYS A 70 0.88 -27.04 -4.86
C LYS A 70 2.05 -26.49 -5.68
N ASP A 71 1.82 -25.55 -6.59
CA ASP A 71 2.85 -25.08 -7.53
C ASP A 71 3.03 -23.56 -7.48
N LEU A 72 4.00 -23.13 -6.65
CA LEU A 72 4.50 -21.75 -6.59
C LEU A 72 5.81 -21.56 -7.35
N ASN A 73 6.40 -22.66 -7.84
CA ASN A 73 7.57 -22.59 -8.71
C ASN A 73 7.21 -22.24 -10.16
N ASP A 74 5.93 -22.14 -10.48
CA ASP A 74 5.51 -21.75 -11.80
C ASP A 74 5.50 -20.23 -11.91
N LYS A 75 6.43 -19.70 -12.71
CA LYS A 75 6.45 -18.30 -13.16
C LYS A 75 5.16 -17.92 -13.90
N ASN A 76 4.27 -18.89 -14.16
CA ASN A 76 2.94 -18.73 -14.75
C ASN A 76 1.79 -18.87 -13.73
N HIS A 77 2.02 -18.78 -12.42
CA HIS A 77 0.91 -18.77 -11.47
C HIS A 77 -0.09 -17.68 -11.86
N VAL A 78 -1.30 -18.11 -12.23
CA VAL A 78 -2.37 -17.21 -12.64
C VAL A 78 -2.73 -16.38 -11.43
N TYR A 79 -2.68 -15.06 -11.56
CA TYR A 79 -3.13 -14.14 -10.51
C TYR A 79 -4.59 -14.45 -10.21
N ASP A 80 -4.83 -15.03 -9.03
CA ASP A 80 -6.16 -15.17 -8.46
C ASP A 80 -6.34 -14.07 -7.40
N PRO A 81 -7.17 -13.05 -7.67
CA PRO A 81 -7.39 -11.92 -6.77
C PRO A 81 -7.76 -12.33 -5.34
N GLU A 82 -8.31 -13.53 -5.13
CA GLU A 82 -8.71 -14.03 -3.81
C GLU A 82 -7.52 -14.11 -2.83
N PHE A 83 -6.33 -14.46 -3.33
CA PHE A 83 -5.13 -14.64 -2.49
C PHE A 83 -4.30 -13.37 -2.30
N TYR A 84 -4.56 -12.31 -3.06
CA TYR A 84 -3.78 -11.07 -3.02
C TYR A 84 -4.53 -9.93 -2.32
N PRO A 85 -3.84 -9.12 -1.50
CA PRO A 85 -4.49 -8.06 -0.74
C PRO A 85 -5.06 -6.95 -1.63
N ILE A 86 -4.30 -6.52 -2.64
CA ILE A 86 -4.65 -5.35 -3.47
C ILE A 86 -5.55 -5.79 -4.61
N THR A 87 -6.77 -5.28 -4.61
CA THR A 87 -7.79 -5.60 -5.62
C THR A 87 -8.15 -4.40 -6.49
N LEU A 88 -7.85 -3.18 -6.01
CA LEU A 88 -8.09 -1.93 -6.73
C LEU A 88 -6.80 -1.14 -6.83
N TRP A 89 -6.58 -0.53 -7.98
CA TRP A 89 -5.42 0.31 -8.28
C TRP A 89 -5.89 1.62 -8.91
N SER A 90 -5.30 2.72 -8.46
CA SER A 90 -5.54 4.02 -9.06
C SER A 90 -4.29 4.88 -9.08
N CYS A 91 -4.05 5.56 -10.19
CA CYS A 91 -2.99 6.57 -10.29
C CYS A 91 -3.53 7.96 -9.97
N SER A 92 -2.67 8.79 -9.38
CA SER A 92 -2.95 10.20 -9.03
C SER A 92 -1.65 11.03 -9.09
N TYR A 93 -1.78 12.35 -9.05
CA TYR A 93 -0.66 13.26 -8.82
C TYR A 93 -0.26 13.24 -7.34
N SER A 94 1.04 13.27 -7.06
CA SER A 94 1.52 13.36 -5.67
C SER A 94 1.00 14.59 -4.93
N ARG A 95 0.67 15.65 -5.67
CA ARG A 95 0.07 16.87 -5.11
C ARG A 95 -1.29 16.62 -4.48
N GLU A 96 -2.13 15.75 -5.06
CA GLU A 96 -3.43 15.40 -4.47
C GLU A 96 -3.21 14.76 -3.09
N VAL A 97 -2.24 13.86 -3.01
CA VAL A 97 -1.92 13.14 -1.77
C VAL A 97 -1.20 14.01 -0.72
N TYR A 98 -0.34 14.94 -1.13
CA TYR A 98 0.43 15.80 -0.20
C TYR A 98 -0.30 17.08 0.21
N ASP A 99 -0.95 17.77 -0.72
CA ASP A 99 -1.51 19.09 -0.48
C ASP A 99 -2.99 19.06 -0.16
N VAL A 100 -3.77 18.18 -0.81
CA VAL A 100 -5.21 18.05 -0.55
C VAL A 100 -5.45 17.08 0.58
N GLY A 101 -4.77 15.93 0.55
CA GLY A 101 -5.04 14.81 1.44
C GLY A 101 -6.02 13.81 0.83
N GLU A 102 -6.15 12.65 1.47
CA GLU A 102 -6.92 11.52 0.95
C GLU A 102 -7.94 11.04 1.96
N TYR A 103 -9.14 10.71 1.48
CA TYR A 103 -10.14 10.00 2.27
C TYR A 103 -9.83 8.52 2.23
N GLY A 104 -8.99 8.07 3.17
CA GLY A 104 -8.70 6.66 3.34
C GLY A 104 -9.86 5.87 4.00
N SER A 105 -10.86 6.58 4.54
CA SER A 105 -12.19 6.07 4.90
C SER A 105 -13.27 7.12 4.63
N HIS A 106 -14.54 6.74 4.76
CA HIS A 106 -15.66 7.66 4.59
C HIS A 106 -15.74 8.77 5.66
N ILE A 107 -14.93 8.68 6.72
CA ILE A 107 -14.99 9.56 7.90
C ILE A 107 -13.65 10.18 8.29
N GLN A 108 -12.53 9.65 7.81
CA GLN A 108 -11.21 10.11 8.22
C GLN A 108 -10.39 10.58 7.03
N HIS A 109 -9.86 11.79 7.19
CA HIS A 109 -9.03 12.45 6.20
C HIS A 109 -7.56 12.27 6.59
N ILE A 110 -6.73 11.89 5.63
CA ILE A 110 -5.31 11.66 5.83
C ILE A 110 -4.57 12.83 5.19
N VAL A 111 -3.80 13.54 6.01
CA VAL A 111 -3.06 14.73 5.58
C VAL A 111 -1.57 14.55 5.85
N PHE A 112 -0.75 15.21 5.05
CA PHE A 112 0.69 15.19 5.24
C PHE A 112 1.15 16.30 6.19
N ASP A 113 1.72 15.93 7.33
CA ASP A 113 2.35 16.87 8.26
C ASP A 113 3.76 17.22 7.74
N LYS A 114 3.86 18.36 7.05
CA LYS A 114 5.12 18.87 6.46
C LYS A 114 6.23 19.08 7.50
N ASN A 115 5.89 19.35 8.77
CA ASN A 115 6.88 19.57 9.81
C ASN A 115 7.48 18.25 10.30
N LYS A 116 6.66 17.21 10.40
CA LYS A 116 7.08 15.88 10.84
C LYS A 116 7.51 14.96 9.69
N ASN A 117 7.23 15.36 8.45
CA ASN A 117 7.46 14.58 7.23
C ASN A 117 6.80 13.19 7.29
N ILE A 118 5.54 13.14 7.76
CA ILE A 118 4.73 11.92 7.89
C ILE A 118 3.26 12.25 7.59
N TRP A 119 2.50 11.24 7.16
CA TRP A 119 1.05 11.29 7.13
C TRP A 119 0.47 11.11 8.53
N VAL A 120 -0.59 11.87 8.79
CA VAL A 120 -1.37 11.82 10.02
C VAL A 120 -2.86 11.80 9.68
N ILE A 121 -3.67 11.27 10.61
CA ILE A 121 -5.13 11.36 10.48
C ILE A 121 -5.57 12.73 11.00
N ASP A 122 -6.20 13.53 10.14
CA ASP A 122 -6.88 14.77 10.48
C ASP A 122 -8.33 14.45 10.83
N ASP A 123 -8.58 14.28 12.13
CA ASP A 123 -9.79 13.62 12.63
C ASP A 123 -10.68 14.55 13.46
N ASP A 124 -11.73 15.11 12.86
CA ASP A 124 -12.80 15.80 13.60
C ASP A 124 -14.01 14.90 13.90
N ALA A 125 -14.22 13.83 13.11
CA ALA A 125 -15.43 13.01 13.16
C ALA A 125 -15.40 11.90 14.23
N THR A 126 -14.27 11.23 14.48
CA THR A 126 -14.18 10.20 15.54
C THR A 126 -13.97 10.80 16.93
N LYS A 127 -13.35 11.99 17.01
CA LYS A 127 -13.20 12.75 18.27
C LYS A 127 -14.55 13.13 18.90
N THR A 128 -15.59 13.25 18.08
CA THR A 128 -16.90 13.76 18.49
C THR A 128 -17.99 12.68 18.55
N ASN A 129 -17.73 11.47 18.02
CA ASN A 129 -18.72 10.40 17.94
C ASN A 129 -18.12 9.03 18.28
N ASN A 130 -18.46 8.52 19.46
CA ASN A 130 -18.00 7.23 20.00
C ASN A 130 -18.52 5.99 19.25
N LYS A 131 -19.36 6.16 18.21
CA LYS A 131 -19.82 5.06 17.36
C LYS A 131 -18.77 4.58 16.36
N PHE A 132 -17.76 5.40 16.07
CA PHE A 132 -16.72 5.05 15.12
C PHE A 132 -15.49 4.50 15.81
N LYS A 133 -14.91 3.46 15.19
CA LYS A 133 -13.63 2.91 15.60
C LYS A 133 -12.50 3.76 15.00
N PRO A 134 -11.45 4.10 15.76
CA PRO A 134 -10.28 4.75 15.17
C PRO A 134 -9.59 3.85 14.14
N SER A 135 -9.33 4.36 12.94
CA SER A 135 -8.46 3.68 11.96
C SER A 135 -7.01 3.63 12.41
N VAL A 136 -6.27 2.69 11.83
CA VAL A 136 -4.82 2.55 12.04
C VAL A 136 -4.08 3.08 10.83
N LEU A 137 -3.18 4.04 11.03
CA LEU A 137 -2.34 4.62 9.98
C LEU A 137 -0.91 4.10 10.08
N TYR A 138 -0.38 3.66 8.95
CA TYR A 138 1.01 3.29 8.75
C TYR A 138 1.67 4.28 7.80
N ASN A 139 2.81 4.82 8.21
CA ASN A 139 3.73 5.54 7.34
C ASN A 139 4.71 4.53 6.75
N ILE A 140 4.92 4.62 5.44
CA ILE A 140 5.70 3.64 4.68
C ILE A 140 6.81 4.40 3.95
N SER A 141 8.03 3.93 4.14
CA SER A 141 9.16 4.27 3.30
C SER A 141 9.61 2.99 2.62
N SER A 142 9.72 3.00 1.30
CA SER A 142 10.28 1.92 0.51
C SER A 142 11.60 2.37 -0.12
N VAL A 143 12.10 1.62 -1.12
CA VAL A 143 13.41 1.81 -1.73
C VAL A 143 13.57 3.23 -2.30
N ASN A 144 12.59 3.70 -3.08
CA ASN A 144 12.59 5.03 -3.70
C ASN A 144 11.23 5.74 -3.64
N ALA A 145 10.30 5.19 -2.87
CA ALA A 145 8.95 5.74 -2.70
C ALA A 145 8.63 5.90 -1.21
N GLN A 146 7.75 6.85 -0.90
CA GLN A 146 7.18 7.00 0.43
C GLN A 146 5.69 7.20 0.36
N GLY A 147 4.99 6.90 1.45
CA GLY A 147 3.55 6.91 1.43
C GLY A 147 2.94 6.52 2.75
N PHE A 148 1.66 6.16 2.68
CA PHE A 148 0.93 5.67 3.83
C PHE A 148 0.03 4.51 3.44
N LEU A 149 -0.39 3.75 4.45
CA LEU A 149 -1.53 2.84 4.40
C LEU A 149 -2.42 3.12 5.60
N ILE A 150 -3.72 3.24 5.37
CA ILE A 150 -4.72 3.27 6.43
C ILE A 150 -5.50 1.95 6.44
N ILE A 151 -5.87 1.51 7.64
CA ILE A 151 -6.76 0.38 7.89
C ILE A 151 -8.01 0.92 8.55
N ASP A 152 -9.17 0.62 7.94
CA ASP A 152 -10.47 1.05 8.43
C ASP A 152 -11.38 -0.15 8.69
N GLU A 153 -12.04 -0.14 9.85
CA GLU A 153 -13.06 -1.12 10.26
C GLU A 153 -14.48 -0.55 10.22
N ASN A 154 -14.64 0.74 9.88
CA ASN A 154 -15.94 1.40 9.76
C ASN A 154 -16.50 1.19 8.36
N ILE A 155 -16.98 -0.03 8.12
CA ILE A 155 -17.52 -0.47 6.83
C ILE A 155 -18.89 0.16 6.55
N SER A 156 -19.02 0.82 5.40
CA SER A 156 -20.27 1.38 4.89
C SER A 156 -20.98 0.44 3.90
N GLU A 157 -22.26 0.69 3.60
CA GLU A 157 -22.97 -0.04 2.53
C GLU A 157 -22.35 0.19 1.14
N MET A 158 -21.73 1.35 0.92
CA MET A 158 -20.99 1.64 -0.30
C MET A 158 -19.76 0.73 -0.43
N ASP A 159 -19.06 0.46 0.69
CA ASP A 159 -17.91 -0.44 0.68
C ASP A 159 -18.31 -1.86 0.26
N LYS A 160 -19.40 -2.40 0.82
CA LYS A 160 -19.92 -3.72 0.42
C LYS A 160 -20.21 -3.80 -1.08
N THR A 161 -20.72 -2.70 -1.65
CA THR A 161 -21.00 -2.60 -3.08
C THR A 161 -19.71 -2.55 -3.91
N ILE A 162 -18.73 -1.73 -3.51
CA ILE A 162 -17.44 -1.58 -4.22
C ILE A 162 -16.64 -2.88 -4.22
N TYR A 163 -16.63 -3.59 -3.10
CA TYR A 163 -15.86 -4.82 -2.94
C TYR A 163 -16.64 -6.09 -3.30
N GLU A 164 -17.92 -5.97 -3.66
CA GLU A 164 -18.83 -7.10 -3.91
C GLU A 164 -18.83 -8.13 -2.76
N ASP A 165 -18.72 -7.65 -1.52
CA ASP A 165 -18.60 -8.48 -0.30
C ASP A 165 -19.44 -7.90 0.85
N ASP A 166 -20.61 -8.49 1.08
CA ASP A 166 -21.51 -8.13 2.18
C ASP A 166 -20.91 -8.42 3.57
N ASN A 167 -19.88 -9.25 3.64
CA ASN A 167 -19.25 -9.70 4.88
C ASN A 167 -17.92 -8.98 5.16
N ILE A 168 -17.55 -7.97 4.37
CA ILE A 168 -16.33 -7.20 4.60
C ILE A 168 -16.35 -6.58 6.00
N LYS A 169 -15.23 -6.73 6.71
CA LYS A 169 -15.08 -6.26 8.11
C LYS A 169 -13.98 -5.22 8.29
N LYS A 170 -13.04 -5.19 7.34
CA LYS A 170 -11.79 -4.45 7.45
C LYS A 170 -11.26 -4.23 6.04
N LYS A 171 -10.93 -2.99 5.73
CA LYS A 171 -10.38 -2.58 4.42
C LYS A 171 -9.10 -1.80 4.62
N PHE A 172 -8.35 -1.63 3.55
CA PHE A 172 -7.22 -0.71 3.50
C PHE A 172 -7.30 0.20 2.29
N TYR A 173 -6.65 1.35 2.44
CA TYR A 173 -6.30 2.25 1.36
C TYR A 173 -4.86 2.69 1.56
N PHE A 174 -4.08 2.77 0.48
CA PHE A 174 -2.72 3.27 0.53
C PHE A 174 -2.44 4.18 -0.67
N CYS A 175 -1.42 5.00 -0.53
CA CYS A 175 -0.78 5.71 -1.64
C CYS A 175 0.73 5.68 -1.45
N MET A 176 1.46 5.27 -2.49
CA MET A 176 2.92 5.31 -2.58
C MET A 176 3.34 6.36 -3.62
N ILE A 177 4.30 7.20 -3.26
CA ILE A 177 4.64 8.41 -4.01
C ILE A 177 6.11 8.41 -4.38
N ASP A 178 6.38 8.73 -5.64
CA ASP A 178 7.71 9.06 -6.17
C ASP A 178 7.64 10.31 -7.06
N GLY A 179 8.28 11.39 -6.61
CA GLY A 179 8.29 12.68 -7.29
C GLY A 179 6.87 13.24 -7.47
N SER A 180 6.45 13.39 -8.74
CA SER A 180 5.14 13.94 -9.11
C SER A 180 4.00 12.92 -9.17
N HIS A 181 4.27 11.63 -8.96
CA HIS A 181 3.30 10.56 -9.16
C HIS A 181 2.95 9.85 -7.86
N ALA A 182 1.69 9.48 -7.72
CA ALA A 182 1.18 8.63 -6.66
C ALA A 182 0.50 7.39 -7.27
N LEU A 183 0.83 6.20 -6.75
CA LEU A 183 0.07 4.99 -6.97
C LEU A 183 -0.66 4.65 -5.69
N CYS A 184 -1.97 4.65 -5.79
CA CYS A 184 -2.85 4.28 -4.71
C CYS A 184 -3.51 2.94 -5.01
N GLY A 185 -3.95 2.28 -3.95
CA GLY A 185 -4.67 1.03 -4.07
C GLY A 185 -5.48 0.72 -2.84
N ALA A 186 -6.40 -0.21 -2.99
CA ALA A 186 -7.34 -0.59 -1.95
C ALA A 186 -7.68 -2.07 -2.01
N GLY A 187 -8.25 -2.57 -0.91
CA GLY A 187 -8.69 -3.95 -0.81
C GLY A 187 -9.34 -4.29 0.53
N SER A 188 -10.04 -5.42 0.56
CA SER A 188 -10.49 -6.08 1.80
C SER A 188 -9.35 -6.82 2.47
N LEU A 189 -9.20 -6.68 3.78
CA LEU A 189 -8.14 -7.30 4.58
C LEU A 189 -8.54 -8.62 5.23
N ILE A 190 -9.84 -8.87 5.41
CA ILE A 190 -10.32 -10.06 6.12
C ILE A 190 -11.12 -10.90 5.14
N ARG A 191 -10.62 -12.08 4.79
CA ARG A 191 -11.30 -13.01 3.88
C ARG A 191 -11.35 -14.41 4.46
N LYS A 192 -12.36 -15.18 4.05
CA LYS A 192 -12.52 -16.57 4.44
C LYS A 192 -12.05 -17.45 3.29
N ILE A 193 -10.91 -18.11 3.47
CA ILE A 193 -10.30 -19.03 2.49
C ILE A 193 -10.25 -20.42 3.13
N ASP A 194 -10.83 -21.44 2.49
CA ASP A 194 -10.90 -22.81 3.02
C ASP A 194 -11.37 -22.90 4.49
N ASN A 195 -12.44 -22.15 4.80
CA ASN A 195 -12.98 -22.01 6.15
C ASN A 195 -12.09 -21.34 7.21
N GLN A 196 -10.90 -20.88 6.84
CA GLN A 196 -10.04 -20.09 7.70
C GLN A 196 -10.23 -18.59 7.44
N LEU A 197 -10.36 -17.80 8.50
CA LEU A 197 -10.34 -16.34 8.41
C LEU A 197 -8.88 -15.86 8.34
N ILE A 198 -8.52 -15.18 7.26
CA ILE A 198 -7.17 -14.68 7.00
C ILE A 198 -7.16 -13.17 7.14
N ASP A 199 -6.18 -12.63 7.88
CA ASP A 199 -5.88 -11.19 7.91
C ASP A 199 -4.69 -10.91 6.98
N PHE A 200 -4.97 -10.15 5.92
CA PHE A 200 -4.02 -9.75 4.89
C PHE A 200 -3.14 -8.56 5.28
N THR A 201 -3.37 -7.93 6.44
CA THR A 201 -2.60 -6.77 6.93
C THR A 201 -1.07 -6.94 6.81
N PRO A 202 -0.45 -8.04 7.31
CA PRO A 202 1.00 -8.19 7.21
C PRO A 202 1.48 -8.40 5.77
N TYR A 203 0.65 -9.00 4.91
CA TYR A 203 0.98 -9.25 3.49
C TYR A 203 1.04 -7.92 2.73
N ILE A 204 0.01 -7.07 2.86
CA ILE A 204 0.02 -5.77 2.18
C ILE A 204 1.17 -4.87 2.67
N LEU A 205 1.42 -4.82 3.97
CA LEU A 205 2.49 -3.99 4.52
C LEU A 205 3.85 -4.43 3.99
N LYS A 206 4.11 -5.75 3.90
CA LYS A 206 5.34 -6.26 3.26
C LYS A 206 5.40 -6.04 1.76
N SER A 207 4.27 -6.11 1.05
CA SER A 207 4.23 -5.75 -0.37
C SER A 207 4.66 -4.31 -0.59
N LEU A 208 4.13 -3.37 0.20
CA LEU A 208 4.44 -1.95 0.10
C LEU A 208 5.87 -1.61 0.55
N GLU A 209 6.43 -2.33 1.52
CA GLU A 209 7.84 -2.18 1.93
C GLU A 209 8.81 -2.43 0.77
N SER A 210 8.46 -3.30 -0.17
CA SER A 210 9.27 -3.68 -1.32
C SER A 210 9.02 -2.87 -2.60
N MET A 211 8.11 -1.88 -2.56
CA MET A 211 7.64 -1.19 -3.75
C MET A 211 8.64 -0.17 -4.31
N GLU A 212 9.02 -0.37 -5.57
CA GLU A 212 9.83 0.54 -6.36
C GLU A 212 8.97 1.18 -7.45
N ILE A 213 9.01 2.51 -7.55
CA ILE A 213 8.30 3.29 -8.58
C ILE A 213 9.31 3.86 -9.57
N GLY A 214 9.04 3.84 -10.87
CA GLY A 214 9.99 4.36 -11.87
C GLY A 214 11.08 3.40 -12.27
N VAL A 215 10.79 2.10 -12.22
CA VAL A 215 11.71 1.07 -12.71
C VAL A 215 11.71 1.01 -14.24
N ASN A 216 12.87 0.77 -14.84
CA ASN A 216 13.02 0.56 -16.28
C ASN A 216 13.04 -0.92 -16.62
#